data_AF-A0A7L2H8T0-F1
#
_entry.id   AF-A0A7L2H8T0-F1
#
_cell.length_a   1.000
_cell.length_b   1.000
_cell.length_c   1.000
_cell.angle_alpha   90.00
_cell.angle_beta   90.00
_cell.angle_gamma   90.00
#
_symmetry.space_group_name_H-M   'P 1'
#
loop_
_entity.id
_entity.type
_entity.pdbx_description
1 polymer ?
#
loop_
_entity_poly.entity_id
_entity_poly.type
_entity_poly.pdbx_seq_one_letter_code
_entity_poly.pdbx_strand_id
1 'polypeptide(L)'
;QLKAEVAKEVANARRKQHLSSLQYYCALNALQYRKRVAMMEPMLGYTQGQINFFKKGAEMFSKRMDSFLSSVSDMVQSIQGELDVEAEKMRVSQQDLIAVNESVYTPDSDVTSPVINRNLIQKAGYLNLRNKTGLVTTTWERLYFFTQGGNLMCQPRGAVAGGLIQDLDNCSVMAVDCEDRRYCFQITTPTGKAGITLQAESKKEYEEWICAINNISRQIYLTDNPE
;
A
#
# COMPACT_ATOMS: atom_id res chain seq x y z
N GLN A 1 -56.62 -83.76 -37.16
CA GLN A 1 -55.91 -82.54 -37.58
C GLN A 1 -55.37 -81.75 -36.38
N LEU A 2 -56.20 -81.35 -35.41
CA LEU A 2 -55.77 -80.57 -34.23
C LEU A 2 -54.55 -81.13 -33.45
N LYS A 3 -54.49 -82.45 -33.20
CA LYS A 3 -53.36 -83.10 -32.50
C LYS A 3 -52.00 -82.93 -33.19
N ALA A 4 -51.98 -82.93 -34.53
CA ALA A 4 -50.74 -82.80 -35.29
C ALA A 4 -50.22 -81.34 -35.27
N GLU A 5 -51.14 -80.38 -35.22
CA GLU A 5 -50.84 -78.96 -35.16
C GLU A 5 -50.25 -78.58 -33.79
N VAL A 6 -50.87 -79.03 -32.70
CA VAL A 6 -50.35 -78.86 -31.34
C VAL A 6 -48.97 -79.52 -31.17
N ALA A 7 -48.77 -80.71 -31.75
CA ALA A 7 -47.46 -81.37 -31.73
C ALA A 7 -46.37 -80.56 -32.45
N LYS A 8 -46.71 -79.89 -33.56
CA LYS A 8 -45.81 -79.01 -34.31
C LYS A 8 -45.46 -77.75 -33.52
N GLU A 9 -46.42 -77.15 -32.82
CA GLU A 9 -46.17 -76.01 -31.92
C GLU A 9 -45.23 -76.38 -30.78
N VAL A 10 -45.45 -77.51 -30.11
CA VAL A 10 -44.57 -78.03 -29.05
C VAL A 10 -43.17 -78.31 -29.60
N ALA A 11 -43.04 -78.88 -30.79
CA ALA A 11 -41.75 -79.12 -31.42
C ALA A 11 -41.00 -77.82 -31.75
N ASN A 12 -41.71 -76.80 -32.26
CA ASN A 12 -41.14 -75.48 -32.53
C ASN A 12 -40.71 -74.77 -31.24
N ALA A 13 -41.53 -74.82 -30.20
CA ALA A 13 -41.21 -74.27 -28.88
C ALA A 13 -39.97 -74.95 -28.29
N ARG A 14 -39.89 -76.28 -28.35
CA ARG A 14 -38.72 -77.06 -27.90
C ARG A 14 -37.46 -76.73 -28.70
N ARG A 15 -37.57 -76.56 -30.03
CA ARG A 15 -36.44 -76.17 -30.89
C ARG A 15 -35.93 -74.77 -30.51
N LYS A 16 -36.84 -73.81 -30.32
CA LYS A 16 -36.49 -72.45 -29.90
C LYS A 16 -35.83 -72.45 -28.52
N GLN A 17 -36.40 -73.19 -27.57
CA GLN A 17 -35.83 -73.35 -26.23
C GLN A 17 -34.42 -73.94 -26.30
N HIS A 18 -34.22 -75.03 -27.04
CA HIS A 18 -32.91 -75.67 -27.19
C HIS A 18 -31.88 -74.71 -27.79
N LEU A 19 -32.23 -74.00 -28.86
CA LEU A 19 -31.33 -73.03 -29.50
C LEU A 19 -30.96 -71.88 -28.54
N SER A 20 -31.95 -71.29 -27.86
CA SER A 20 -31.71 -70.21 -26.90
C SER A 20 -30.88 -70.68 -25.70
N SER A 21 -31.11 -71.90 -25.19
CA SER A 21 -30.30 -72.48 -24.10
C SER A 21 -28.85 -72.72 -24.53
N LEU A 22 -28.61 -73.23 -25.75
CA LEU A 22 -27.26 -73.41 -26.27
C LEU A 22 -26.52 -72.06 -26.42
N GLN A 23 -27.18 -71.05 -26.99
CA GLN A 23 -26.62 -69.69 -27.08
C GLN A 23 -26.30 -69.11 -25.71
N TYR A 24 -27.20 -69.31 -24.73
CA TYR A 24 -26.99 -68.86 -23.36
C TYR A 24 -25.80 -69.56 -22.68
N TYR A 25 -25.67 -70.88 -22.79
CA TYR A 25 -24.52 -71.60 -22.25
C TYR A 25 -23.21 -71.21 -22.91
N CYS A 26 -23.20 -71.02 -24.24
CA CYS A 26 -22.04 -70.47 -24.95
C CYS A 26 -21.69 -69.07 -24.42
N ALA A 27 -22.68 -68.20 -24.19
CA ALA A 27 -22.45 -66.87 -23.63
C ALA A 27 -21.88 -66.93 -22.21
N LEU A 28 -22.39 -67.81 -21.34
CA LEU A 28 -21.88 -68.01 -19.99
C LEU A 28 -20.44 -68.56 -19.99
N ASN A 29 -20.13 -69.50 -20.86
CA ASN A 29 -18.77 -70.03 -21.01
C ASN A 29 -17.81 -68.92 -21.47
N ALA A 30 -18.20 -68.11 -22.45
CA ALA A 30 -17.43 -66.95 -22.88
C ALA A 30 -17.28 -65.90 -21.75
N LEU A 31 -18.31 -65.70 -20.93
CA LEU A 31 -18.30 -64.77 -19.80
C LEU A 31 -17.24 -65.13 -18.75
N GLN A 32 -16.98 -66.42 -18.52
CA GLN A 32 -15.94 -66.86 -17.56
C GLN A 32 -14.55 -66.35 -17.95
N TYR A 33 -14.26 -66.20 -19.24
CA TYR A 33 -13.02 -65.62 -19.74
C TYR A 33 -13.10 -64.09 -19.80
N ARG A 34 -14.21 -63.53 -20.32
CA ARG A 34 -14.38 -62.07 -20.44
C ARG A 34 -14.27 -61.35 -19.10
N LYS A 35 -14.81 -61.92 -18.00
CA LYS A 35 -14.71 -61.29 -16.67
C LYS A 35 -13.26 -61.12 -16.21
N ARG A 36 -12.38 -62.08 -16.54
CA ARG A 36 -10.95 -62.03 -16.18
C ARG A 36 -10.25 -60.91 -16.94
N VAL A 37 -10.50 -60.84 -18.25
CA VAL A 37 -9.94 -59.76 -19.10
C VAL A 37 -10.45 -58.39 -18.66
N ALA A 38 -11.77 -58.25 -18.45
CA ALA A 38 -12.40 -57.00 -18.05
C ALA A 38 -11.91 -56.47 -16.68
N MET A 39 -11.41 -57.33 -15.81
CA MET A 39 -10.78 -56.93 -14.54
C MET A 39 -9.30 -56.54 -14.71
N MET A 40 -8.55 -57.28 -15.55
CA MET A 40 -7.10 -57.07 -15.69
C MET A 40 -6.74 -55.90 -16.60
N GLU A 41 -7.50 -55.69 -17.68
CA GLU A 41 -7.20 -54.68 -18.70
C GLU A 41 -7.23 -53.25 -18.14
N PRO A 42 -8.21 -52.84 -17.30
CA PRO A 42 -8.18 -51.54 -16.65
C PRO A 42 -7.00 -51.37 -15.68
N MET A 43 -6.62 -52.43 -14.95
CA MET A 43 -5.47 -52.38 -14.03
C MET A 43 -4.15 -52.19 -14.78
N LEU A 44 -3.99 -52.86 -15.92
CA LEU A 44 -2.84 -52.69 -16.80
C LEU A 44 -2.77 -51.26 -17.33
N GLY A 45 -3.89 -50.73 -17.84
CA GLY A 45 -3.97 -49.36 -18.34
C GLY A 45 -3.65 -48.31 -17.26
N TYR A 46 -4.22 -48.47 -16.07
CA TYR A 46 -3.93 -47.61 -14.91
C TYR A 46 -2.45 -47.67 -14.52
N THR A 47 -1.87 -48.87 -14.43
CA THR A 47 -0.46 -49.05 -14.05
C THR A 47 0.47 -48.40 -15.06
N GLN A 48 0.22 -48.59 -16.36
CA GLN A 48 0.99 -47.94 -17.41
C GLN A 48 0.84 -46.41 -17.38
N GLY A 49 -0.38 -45.92 -17.08
CA GLY A 49 -0.66 -44.51 -16.87
C GLY A 49 0.17 -43.93 -15.72
N GLN A 50 0.21 -44.62 -14.58
CA GLN A 50 0.99 -44.20 -13.42
C GLN A 50 2.50 -44.19 -13.70
N ILE A 51 3.02 -45.23 -14.35
CA ILE A 51 4.44 -45.29 -14.74
C ILE A 51 4.80 -44.06 -15.60
N ASN A 52 3.97 -43.74 -16.59
CA ASN A 52 4.22 -42.60 -17.47
C ASN A 52 4.10 -41.27 -16.74
N PHE A 53 3.13 -41.13 -15.83
CA PHE A 53 2.94 -39.93 -15.01
C PHE A 53 4.18 -39.68 -14.14
N PHE A 54 4.61 -40.67 -13.35
CA PHE A 54 5.78 -40.54 -12.48
C PHE A 54 7.07 -40.32 -13.26
N LYS A 55 7.25 -40.99 -14.40
CA LYS A 55 8.44 -40.78 -15.25
C LYS A 55 8.52 -39.34 -15.76
N LYS A 56 7.43 -38.81 -16.33
CA LYS A 56 7.38 -37.42 -16.79
C LYS A 56 7.51 -36.41 -15.64
N GLY A 57 6.92 -36.72 -14.49
CA GLY A 57 7.07 -35.92 -13.27
C GLY A 57 8.53 -35.84 -12.82
N ALA A 58 9.25 -36.97 -12.78
CA ALA A 58 10.66 -37.00 -12.41
C ALA A 58 11.57 -36.28 -13.40
N GLU A 59 11.27 -36.34 -14.70
CA GLU A 59 11.98 -35.56 -15.73
C GLU A 59 11.74 -34.04 -15.56
N MET A 60 10.54 -33.64 -15.13
CA MET A 60 10.19 -32.24 -14.88
C MET A 60 10.89 -31.68 -13.62
N PHE A 61 10.80 -32.39 -12.49
CA PHE A 61 11.49 -32.07 -11.24
C PHE A 61 12.94 -32.57 -11.26
N SER A 62 13.66 -32.11 -12.27
CA SER A 62 15.07 -32.44 -12.46
C SER A 62 15.97 -31.59 -11.56
N LYS A 63 17.27 -31.94 -11.54
CA LYS A 63 18.32 -31.15 -10.88
C LYS A 63 18.35 -29.67 -11.28
N ARG A 64 17.83 -29.31 -12.46
CA ARG A 64 17.70 -27.90 -12.88
C ARG A 64 16.67 -27.16 -12.04
N MET A 65 15.56 -27.81 -11.70
CA MET A 65 14.56 -27.25 -10.79
C MET A 65 15.15 -27.10 -9.39
N ASP A 66 15.86 -28.13 -8.90
CA ASP A 66 16.54 -28.06 -7.60
C ASP A 66 17.54 -26.89 -7.55
N SER A 67 18.39 -26.72 -8.57
CA SER A 67 19.33 -25.59 -8.63
C SER A 67 18.63 -24.23 -8.65
N PHE A 68 17.48 -24.15 -9.33
CA PHE A 68 16.68 -22.92 -9.35
C PHE A 68 16.11 -22.64 -7.96
N LEU A 69 15.53 -23.64 -7.29
CA LEU A 69 15.01 -23.48 -5.93
C LEU A 69 16.11 -23.11 -4.93
N SER A 70 17.31 -23.68 -5.06
CA SER A 70 18.46 -23.26 -4.27
C SER A 70 18.81 -21.79 -4.51
N SER A 71 18.86 -21.34 -5.77
CA SER A 71 19.13 -19.92 -6.07
C SER A 71 18.06 -18.97 -5.51
N VAL A 72 16.80 -19.40 -5.47
CA VAL A 72 15.71 -18.63 -4.85
C VAL A 72 15.88 -18.61 -3.32
N SER A 73 16.28 -19.73 -2.72
CA SER A 73 16.59 -19.79 -1.29
C SER A 73 17.76 -18.87 -0.92
N ASP A 74 18.82 -18.85 -1.73
CA ASP A 74 19.97 -17.96 -1.55
C ASP A 74 19.55 -16.49 -1.66
N MET A 75 18.67 -16.16 -2.62
CA MET A 75 18.11 -14.82 -2.76
C MET A 75 17.30 -14.40 -1.51
N VAL A 76 16.47 -15.30 -0.96
CA VAL A 76 15.71 -15.03 0.26
C VAL A 76 16.65 -14.81 1.44
N GLN A 77 17.72 -15.60 1.57
CA GLN A 77 18.73 -15.40 2.61
C GLN A 77 19.49 -14.08 2.45
N SER A 78 19.79 -13.68 1.22
CA SER A 78 20.40 -12.37 0.93
C SER A 78 19.50 -11.22 1.37
N ILE A 79 18.21 -11.27 1.02
CA ILE A 79 17.22 -10.26 1.44
C ILE A 79 17.10 -10.21 2.96
N GLN A 80 17.09 -11.37 3.62
CA GLN A 80 17.05 -11.44 5.08
C GLN A 80 18.30 -10.82 5.71
N GLY A 81 19.49 -11.11 5.17
CA GLY A 81 20.74 -10.52 5.65
C GLY A 81 20.78 -8.99 5.49
N GLU A 82 20.31 -8.47 4.35
CA GLU A 82 20.18 -7.03 4.14
C GLU A 82 19.17 -6.40 5.10
N LEU A 83 18.03 -7.06 5.34
CA LEU A 83 17.03 -6.62 6.30
C LEU A 83 17.61 -6.52 7.71
N ASP A 84 18.35 -7.53 8.16
CA ASP A 84 18.92 -7.55 9.51
C ASP A 84 19.96 -6.42 9.70
N VAL A 85 20.79 -6.17 8.68
CA VAL A 85 21.77 -5.08 8.69
C VAL A 85 21.10 -3.71 8.74
N GLU A 86 20.10 -3.47 7.88
CA GLU A 86 19.39 -2.19 7.86
C GLU A 86 18.52 -1.99 9.11
N ALA A 87 17.92 -3.06 9.64
CA ALA A 87 17.15 -3.02 10.88
C ALA A 87 18.02 -2.57 12.06
N GLU A 88 19.24 -3.10 12.18
CA GLU A 88 20.15 -2.69 13.27
C GLU A 88 20.63 -1.25 13.10
N LYS A 89 20.95 -0.82 11.86
CA LYS A 89 21.29 0.60 11.58
C LYS A 89 20.13 1.53 11.96
N MET A 90 18.90 1.18 11.57
CA MET A 90 17.72 1.95 11.94
C MET A 90 17.50 1.97 13.46
N ARG A 91 17.74 0.86 14.16
CA ARG A 91 17.62 0.78 15.61
C ARG A 91 18.59 1.71 16.33
N VAL A 92 19.85 1.73 15.91
CA VAL A 92 20.87 2.65 16.46
C VAL A 92 20.50 4.09 16.16
N SER A 93 20.16 4.41 14.91
CA SER A 93 19.73 5.76 14.54
C SER A 93 18.50 6.23 15.32
N GLN A 94 17.53 5.34 15.54
CA GLN A 94 16.35 5.63 16.37
C GLN A 94 16.75 5.91 17.82
N GLN A 95 17.67 5.13 18.39
CA GLN A 95 18.16 5.33 19.74
C GLN A 95 18.83 6.70 19.90
N ASP A 96 19.66 7.09 18.92
CA ASP A 96 20.34 8.39 18.92
C ASP A 96 19.35 9.56 18.78
N LEU A 97 18.35 9.43 17.91
CA LEU A 97 17.31 10.47 17.69
C LEU A 97 16.38 10.66 18.89
N ILE A 98 16.15 9.61 19.69
CA ILE A 98 15.35 9.68 20.92
C ILE A 98 16.19 10.19 22.10
N ALA A 99 17.51 10.01 22.07
CA ALA A 99 18.43 10.44 23.12
C ALA A 99 18.72 11.96 23.10
N VAL A 100 17.69 12.77 22.88
CA VAL A 100 17.76 14.25 22.92
C VAL A 100 17.21 14.79 24.23
N ASN A 101 17.56 16.04 24.55
CA ASN A 101 17.05 16.72 25.74
C ASN A 101 15.54 16.97 25.63
N GLU A 102 14.82 16.90 26.76
CA GLU A 102 13.39 17.22 26.86
C GLU A 102 13.04 18.62 26.34
N SER A 103 13.99 19.57 26.38
CA SER A 103 13.82 20.90 25.78
C SER A 103 13.47 20.87 24.29
N VAL A 104 13.91 19.86 23.55
CA VAL A 104 13.57 19.67 22.13
C VAL A 104 12.06 19.46 21.93
N TYR A 105 11.40 18.82 22.90
CA TYR A 105 9.96 18.53 22.85
C TYR A 105 9.11 19.56 23.59
N THR A 106 9.74 20.46 24.35
CA THR A 106 9.04 21.45 25.20
C THR A 106 8.90 22.76 24.45
N PRO A 107 7.69 23.16 24.01
CA PRO A 107 7.49 24.46 23.39
C PRO A 107 7.92 25.59 24.34
N ASP A 108 8.51 26.66 23.80
CA ASP A 108 9.01 27.79 24.60
C ASP A 108 10.13 27.44 25.60
N SER A 109 10.85 26.33 25.44
CA SER A 109 11.95 25.98 26.37
C SER A 109 13.03 27.06 26.48
N ASP A 110 13.24 27.85 25.41
CA ASP A 110 14.22 28.93 25.31
C ASP A 110 13.61 30.33 25.48
N VAL A 111 12.38 30.45 26.00
CA VAL A 111 11.62 31.72 26.06
C VAL A 111 12.38 32.88 26.73
N THR A 112 13.25 32.58 27.71
CA THR A 112 14.04 33.57 28.44
C THR A 112 15.23 34.09 27.65
N SER A 113 15.77 33.32 26.71
CA SER A 113 16.91 33.68 25.86
C SER A 113 16.85 32.95 24.52
N PRO A 114 15.85 33.27 23.66
CA PRO A 114 15.65 32.55 22.42
C PRO A 114 16.76 32.89 21.42
N VAL A 115 17.28 31.87 20.72
CA VAL A 115 18.22 32.06 19.62
C VAL A 115 17.44 32.19 18.32
N ILE A 116 17.27 33.42 17.84
CA ILE A 116 16.35 33.76 16.75
C ILE A 116 17.14 34.09 15.48
N ASN A 117 16.90 33.36 14.40
CA ASN A 117 17.49 33.68 13.10
C ASN A 117 16.60 34.67 12.32
N ARG A 118 17.04 35.92 12.21
CA ARG A 118 16.30 37.00 11.54
C ARG A 118 16.55 37.10 10.03
N ASN A 119 17.48 36.30 9.49
CA ASN A 119 17.91 36.35 8.10
C ASN A 119 17.36 35.20 7.25
N LEU A 120 16.37 34.48 7.76
CA LEU A 120 15.73 33.39 7.03
C LEU A 120 15.03 33.93 5.77
N ILE A 121 15.24 33.26 4.64
CA ILE A 121 14.55 33.49 3.36
C ILE A 121 13.64 32.30 2.99
N GLN A 122 13.63 31.29 3.86
CA GLN A 122 12.77 30.13 3.78
C GLN A 122 12.45 29.67 5.21
N LYS A 123 11.20 29.29 5.46
CA LYS A 123 10.79 28.67 6.73
C LYS A 123 9.67 27.67 6.49
N ALA A 124 9.67 26.60 7.27
CA ALA A 124 8.64 25.57 7.25
C ALA A 124 8.36 25.08 8.68
N GLY A 125 7.11 24.75 8.96
CA GLY A 125 6.68 24.35 10.29
C GLY A 125 5.16 24.37 10.44
N TYR A 126 4.68 23.81 11.56
CA TYR A 126 3.26 23.83 11.87
C TYR A 126 2.84 25.19 12.46
N LEU A 127 1.72 25.72 11.97
CA LEU A 127 1.05 26.89 12.52
C LEU A 127 -0.43 26.59 12.69
N ASN A 128 -1.10 27.31 13.59
CA ASN A 128 -2.56 27.28 13.62
C ASN A 128 -3.10 28.41 12.75
N LEU A 129 -3.91 28.07 11.75
CA LEU A 129 -4.62 29.01 10.89
C LEU A 129 -5.97 29.37 11.50
N ARG A 130 -6.25 30.66 11.62
CA ARG A 130 -7.57 31.14 12.02
C ARG A 130 -8.53 31.14 10.83
N ASN A 131 -9.61 30.41 10.95
CA ASN A 131 -10.73 30.41 10.01
C ASN A 131 -11.92 31.13 10.66
N LYS A 132 -12.36 32.24 10.06
CA LYS A 132 -13.55 32.95 10.51
C LYS A 132 -14.74 32.51 9.66
N THR A 133 -15.67 31.77 10.25
CA THR A 133 -16.91 31.36 9.60
C THR A 133 -18.05 32.26 10.08
N GLY A 134 -18.62 33.06 9.19
CA GLY A 134 -19.67 34.03 9.56
C GLY A 134 -19.15 35.18 10.43
N LEU A 135 -20.04 35.80 11.21
CA LEU A 135 -19.71 37.02 11.96
C LEU A 135 -19.03 36.76 13.31
N VAL A 136 -19.31 35.62 13.96
CA VAL A 136 -18.95 35.38 15.37
C VAL A 136 -18.11 34.12 15.56
N THR A 137 -18.33 33.07 14.78
CA THR A 137 -17.63 31.79 14.98
C THR A 137 -16.25 31.80 14.35
N THR A 138 -15.25 31.43 15.14
CA THR A 138 -13.86 31.25 14.69
C THR A 138 -13.38 29.86 15.06
N THR A 139 -12.62 29.25 14.16
CA THR A 139 -11.94 27.98 14.39
C THR A 139 -10.44 28.14 14.11
N TRP A 140 -9.64 27.31 14.76
CA TRP A 140 -8.19 27.29 14.59
C TRP A 140 -7.78 25.89 14.15
N GLU A 141 -7.06 25.80 13.04
CA GLU A 141 -6.66 24.52 12.45
C GLU A 141 -5.14 24.42 12.36
N ARG A 142 -4.56 23.35 12.92
CA ARG A 142 -3.11 23.13 12.86
C ARG A 142 -2.74 22.52 11.52
N LEU A 143 -2.03 23.28 10.70
CA LEU A 143 -1.63 22.90 9.35
C LEU A 143 -0.12 23.11 9.17
N TYR A 144 0.48 22.40 8.21
CA TYR A 144 1.90 22.56 7.90
C TYR A 144 2.09 23.66 6.86
N PHE A 145 2.85 24.69 7.21
CA PHE A 145 3.16 25.81 6.32
C PHE A 145 4.60 25.77 5.87
N PHE A 146 4.85 26.21 4.64
CA PHE A 146 6.21 26.38 4.13
C PHE A 146 6.25 27.48 3.07
N THR A 147 7.37 28.17 2.98
CA THR A 147 7.60 29.19 1.96
C THR A 147 8.26 28.58 0.72
N GLN A 148 7.76 28.88 -0.47
CA GLN A 148 8.33 28.39 -1.73
C GLN A 148 8.18 29.45 -2.83
N GLY A 149 9.30 29.91 -3.40
CA GLY A 149 9.30 30.83 -4.55
C GLY A 149 8.45 32.09 -4.33
N GLY A 150 8.63 32.77 -3.19
CA GLY A 150 7.85 33.98 -2.86
C GLY A 150 6.45 33.71 -2.29
N ASN A 151 6.01 32.46 -2.25
CA ASN A 151 4.67 32.10 -1.80
C ASN A 151 4.67 31.44 -0.43
N LEU A 152 3.58 31.63 0.33
CA LEU A 152 3.23 30.82 1.48
C LEU A 152 2.30 29.69 1.07
N MET A 153 2.79 28.47 1.24
CA MET A 153 2.09 27.23 0.95
C MET A 153 1.59 26.58 2.23
N CYS A 154 0.52 25.79 2.13
CA CYS A 154 -0.03 25.02 3.23
C CYS A 154 -0.37 23.59 2.79
N GLN A 155 0.06 22.62 3.58
CA GLN A 155 -0.24 21.20 3.38
C GLN A 155 -0.92 20.63 4.64
N PRO A 156 -2.21 20.25 4.54
CA PRO A 156 -2.87 19.48 5.59
C PRO A 156 -2.22 18.11 5.78
N ARG A 157 -2.23 17.59 7.02
CA ARG A 157 -1.75 16.24 7.30
C ARG A 157 -2.59 15.21 6.52
N GLY A 158 -1.92 14.36 5.75
CA GLY A 158 -2.57 13.36 4.89
C GLY A 158 -2.83 13.83 3.45
N ALA A 159 -2.61 15.11 3.14
CA ALA A 159 -2.64 15.58 1.76
C ALA A 159 -1.33 15.24 1.03
N VAL A 160 -1.42 14.87 -0.25
CA VAL A 160 -0.24 14.53 -1.09
C VAL A 160 0.56 15.78 -1.47
N ALA A 161 -0.10 16.93 -1.60
CA ALA A 161 0.52 18.18 -2.01
C ALA A 161 -0.01 19.38 -1.19
N GLY A 162 0.81 20.42 -1.08
CA GLY A 162 0.42 21.70 -0.50
C GLY A 162 -0.27 22.61 -1.50
N GLY A 163 -1.23 23.40 -1.02
CA GLY A 163 -1.89 24.45 -1.77
C GLY A 163 -1.27 25.83 -1.51
N LEU A 164 -1.37 26.72 -2.50
CA LEU A 164 -1.04 28.13 -2.33
C LEU A 164 -2.06 28.78 -1.38
N ILE A 165 -1.58 29.42 -0.32
CA ILE A 165 -2.43 30.20 0.61
C ILE A 165 -2.33 31.68 0.32
N GLN A 166 -1.10 32.18 0.18
CA GLN A 166 -0.85 33.61 0.04
C GLN A 166 0.42 33.84 -0.76
N ASP A 167 0.34 34.67 -1.78
CA ASP A 167 1.52 35.28 -2.40
C ASP A 167 2.11 36.30 -1.42
N LEU A 168 3.39 36.17 -1.05
CA LEU A 168 4.03 37.05 -0.08
C LEU A 168 4.63 38.30 -0.73
N ASP A 169 4.56 38.44 -2.06
CA ASP A 169 4.97 39.67 -2.73
C ASP A 169 4.18 40.87 -2.20
N ASN A 170 4.91 41.92 -1.81
CA ASN A 170 4.38 43.13 -1.18
C ASN A 170 3.43 42.92 0.02
N CYS A 171 3.43 41.72 0.63
CA CYS A 171 2.68 41.51 1.86
C CYS A 171 3.39 42.15 3.05
N SER A 172 2.62 42.69 3.99
CA SER A 172 3.15 43.07 5.30
C SER A 172 2.81 42.00 6.32
N VAL A 173 3.71 41.75 7.27
CA VAL A 173 3.45 40.84 8.38
C VAL A 173 3.67 41.56 9.70
N MET A 174 2.73 41.39 10.63
CA MET A 174 2.79 42.05 11.93
C MET A 174 2.28 41.17 13.07
N ALA A 175 2.80 41.44 14.25
CA ALA A 175 2.29 40.96 15.53
C ALA A 175 0.84 41.39 15.73
N VAL A 176 -0.03 40.48 16.17
CA VAL A 176 -1.44 40.83 16.48
C VAL A 176 -1.90 40.13 17.75
N ASP A 177 -2.65 40.85 18.58
CA ASP A 177 -3.41 40.25 19.67
C ASP A 177 -4.72 39.68 19.10
N CYS A 178 -4.93 38.38 19.23
CA CYS A 178 -6.11 37.70 18.68
C CYS A 178 -6.66 36.69 19.67
N GLU A 179 -7.88 36.91 20.17
CA GLU A 179 -8.62 35.97 21.02
C GLU A 179 -7.82 35.49 22.25
N ASP A 180 -7.01 36.37 22.84
CA ASP A 180 -6.12 36.07 24.00
C ASP A 180 -5.12 34.92 23.73
N ARG A 181 -4.83 34.65 22.45
CA ARG A 181 -3.85 33.64 22.04
C ARG A 181 -2.46 34.24 21.90
N ARG A 182 -1.49 33.61 22.54
CA ARG A 182 -0.07 33.96 22.42
C ARG A 182 0.44 33.73 21.00
N TYR A 183 1.43 34.53 20.59
CA TYR A 183 2.22 34.36 19.36
C TYR A 183 1.42 34.37 18.06
N CYS A 184 0.39 35.22 18.00
CA CYS A 184 -0.40 35.43 16.80
C CYS A 184 0.23 36.53 15.93
N PHE A 185 0.28 36.29 14.63
CA PHE A 185 0.70 37.27 13.63
C PHE A 185 -0.26 37.24 12.44
N GLN A 186 -0.35 38.36 11.72
CA GLN A 186 -1.21 38.50 10.56
C GLN A 186 -0.40 38.95 9.35
N ILE A 187 -0.65 38.30 8.21
CA ILE A 187 -0.07 38.65 6.92
C ILE A 187 -1.12 39.41 6.13
N THR A 188 -0.91 40.70 5.89
CA THR A 188 -1.84 41.58 5.19
C THR A 188 -1.44 41.69 3.72
N THR A 189 -2.42 41.54 2.84
CA THR A 189 -2.21 41.68 1.39
C THR A 189 -1.87 43.12 0.99
N PRO A 190 -1.23 43.35 -0.17
CA PRO A 190 -0.91 44.70 -0.66
C PRO A 190 -2.13 45.61 -0.79
N THR A 191 -3.32 45.03 -1.00
CA THR A 191 -4.59 45.76 -1.13
C THR A 191 -5.13 46.30 0.20
N GLY A 192 -4.48 46.02 1.33
CA GLY A 192 -4.92 46.43 2.67
C GLY A 192 -6.12 45.65 3.21
N LYS A 193 -6.63 44.65 2.48
CA LYS A 193 -7.70 43.75 2.95
C LYS A 193 -7.20 42.88 4.10
N ALA A 194 -8.12 42.56 5.02
CA ALA A 194 -7.87 41.71 6.18
C ALA A 194 -7.22 40.39 5.75
N GLY A 195 -5.99 40.21 6.23
CA GLY A 195 -5.13 39.11 5.87
C GLY A 195 -5.34 37.84 6.69
N ILE A 196 -4.56 36.79 6.39
CA ILE A 196 -4.59 35.53 7.15
C ILE A 196 -3.95 35.71 8.53
N THR A 197 -4.59 35.17 9.57
CA THR A 197 -4.05 35.17 10.94
C THR A 197 -3.53 33.79 11.29
N LEU A 198 -2.27 33.73 11.73
CA LEU A 198 -1.54 32.52 12.05
C LEU A 198 -1.04 32.59 13.50
N GLN A 199 -0.86 31.43 14.11
CA GLN A 199 -0.34 31.30 15.47
C GLN A 199 0.83 30.31 15.50
N ALA A 200 1.96 30.76 16.06
CA ALA A 200 3.13 29.92 16.34
C ALA A 200 3.09 29.35 17.77
N GLU A 201 3.92 28.34 18.04
CA GLU A 201 3.94 27.66 19.35
C GLU A 201 5.00 28.20 20.33
N SER A 202 5.95 29.00 19.85
CA SER A 202 6.99 29.60 20.69
C SER A 202 7.36 31.02 20.26
N LYS A 203 7.99 31.78 21.16
CA LYS A 203 8.51 33.13 20.86
C LYS A 203 9.54 33.12 19.73
N LYS A 204 10.42 32.11 19.70
CA LYS A 204 11.40 31.93 18.63
C LYS A 204 10.73 31.72 17.29
N GLU A 205 9.85 30.72 17.20
CA GLU A 205 9.14 30.41 15.95
C GLU A 205 8.36 31.62 15.45
N TYR A 206 7.67 32.30 16.35
CA TYR A 206 6.93 33.52 16.11
C TYR A 206 7.76 34.63 15.47
N GLU A 207 8.90 35.00 16.07
CA GLU A 207 9.77 36.04 15.52
C GLU A 207 10.41 35.60 14.20
N GLU A 208 10.84 34.33 14.09
CA GLU A 208 11.44 33.81 12.86
C GLU A 208 10.46 33.77 11.68
N TRP A 209 9.18 33.42 11.91
CA TRP A 209 8.15 33.48 10.88
C TRP A 209 7.92 34.90 10.38
N ILE A 210 7.79 35.87 11.29
CA ILE A 210 7.63 37.29 10.93
C ILE A 210 8.85 37.79 10.15
N CYS A 211 10.08 37.48 10.60
CA CYS A 211 11.30 37.87 9.90
C CYS A 211 11.40 37.22 8.52
N ALA A 212 11.13 35.92 8.40
CA ALA A 212 11.21 35.20 7.13
C ALA A 212 10.24 35.78 6.09
N ILE A 213 8.98 36.02 6.48
CA ILE A 213 7.98 36.60 5.58
C ILE A 213 8.37 38.02 5.16
N ASN A 214 8.85 38.85 6.09
CA ASN A 214 9.34 40.20 5.78
C ASN A 214 10.53 40.17 4.79
N ASN A 215 11.46 39.24 4.97
CA ASN A 215 12.62 39.10 4.08
C ASN A 215 12.19 38.69 2.68
N ILE A 216 11.28 37.71 2.56
CA ILE A 216 10.74 37.24 1.27
C ILE A 216 10.00 38.37 0.56
N SER A 217 9.10 39.07 1.27
CA SER A 217 8.33 40.18 0.70
C SER A 217 9.23 41.29 0.14
N ARG A 218 10.39 41.56 0.79
CA ARG A 218 11.34 42.59 0.34
C ARG A 218 12.30 42.10 -0.75
N GLN A 219 12.62 40.81 -0.80
CA GLN A 219 13.65 40.27 -1.69
C GLN A 219 13.26 40.23 -3.16
N ILE A 220 11.97 40.19 -3.49
CA ILE A 220 11.50 40.24 -4.88
C ILE A 220 12.01 41.49 -5.60
N TYR A 221 12.22 42.60 -4.88
CA TYR A 221 12.72 43.86 -5.42
C TYR A 221 14.25 43.96 -5.52
N LEU A 222 15.00 43.05 -4.88
CA LEU A 222 16.47 43.08 -4.87
C LEU A 222 17.10 42.25 -5.98
N THR A 223 16.35 41.35 -6.61
CA THR A 223 16.81 40.57 -7.77
C THR A 223 16.62 41.29 -9.11
N ASP A 224 15.83 42.36 -9.15
CA ASP A 224 15.53 43.12 -10.39
C ASP A 224 16.39 44.38 -10.59
N ASN A 225 17.43 44.61 -9.77
CA ASN A 225 18.42 45.67 -10.00
C ASN A 225 19.82 45.08 -10.32
N PRO A 226 20.11 44.79 -11.61
CA PRO A 226 21.48 44.77 -12.10
C PRO A 226 21.88 46.21 -12.44
N GLU A 227 22.38 46.96 -11.46
CA GLU A 227 23.34 48.05 -11.73
C GLU A 227 24.76 47.54 -11.47
#